data_AF-A0A2D9DAW0-F1
#
_entry.id   AF-A0A2D9DAW0-F1
#
_cell.length_a   1.000
_cell.length_b   1.000
_cell.length_c   1.000
_cell.angle_alpha   90.00
_cell.angle_beta   90.00
_cell.angle_gamma   90.00
#
_symmetry.space_group_name_H-M   'P 1'
#
loop_
_entity.id
_entity.type
_entity.pdbx_description
1 polymer ?
#
loop_
_entity_poly.entity_id
_entity_poly.type
_entity_poly.pdbx_seq_one_letter_code
_entity_poly.pdbx_strand_id
1 'polypeptide(L)'
;NALNIGVRYQLFHGLSLLVLALNAKKFNSNINKSLNLMTTGICLFSFSIYLLSFQKSVNLSMTFLGPITPIGGVLLITSWITLFFSIKKID
;
A
#
# COMPACT_ATOMS: atom_id res chain seq x y z
N ASN A 1 10.48 3.27 15.93
CA ASN A 1 9.10 3.52 16.41
C ASN A 1 8.10 3.10 15.32
N ALA A 2 6.95 2.54 15.67
CA ALA A 2 5.95 2.02 14.72
C ALA A 2 5.45 3.09 13.73
N LEU A 3 5.26 4.32 14.21
CA LEU A 3 4.92 5.48 13.36
C LEU A 3 5.87 5.64 12.16
N ASN A 4 7.19 5.59 12.38
CA ASN A 4 8.18 5.73 11.32
C ASN A 4 8.11 4.58 10.32
N ILE A 5 7.67 3.39 10.75
CA ILE A 5 7.43 2.26 9.85
C ILE A 5 6.27 2.62 8.93
N GLY A 6 5.12 3.01 9.47
CA GLY A 6 3.95 3.42 8.67
C GLY A 6 4.30 4.52 7.66
N VAL A 7 5.02 5.57 8.10
CA VAL A 7 5.44 6.69 7.23
C VAL A 7 6.36 6.22 6.11
N ARG A 8 7.35 5.38 6.42
CA ARG A 8 8.26 4.84 5.39
C ARG A 8 7.52 4.00 4.34
N TYR A 9 6.61 3.12 4.77
CA TYR A 9 5.82 2.30 3.85
C TYR A 9 4.90 3.14 2.97
N GLN A 10 4.20 4.13 3.55
CA GLN A 10 3.39 5.08 2.78
C GLN A 10 4.23 5.84 1.76
N LEU A 11 5.43 6.30 2.15
CA LEU A 11 6.30 7.07 1.27
C LEU A 11 6.82 6.21 0.09
N PHE A 12 7.36 5.02 0.36
CA PHE A 12 7.88 4.14 -0.71
C PHE A 12 6.80 3.72 -1.71
N HIS A 13 5.63 3.32 -1.23
CA HIS A 13 4.54 2.92 -2.13
C HIS A 13 3.84 4.11 -2.78
N GLY A 14 3.76 5.27 -2.10
CA GLY A 14 3.26 6.51 -2.69
C GLY A 14 4.15 7.03 -3.83
N LEU A 15 5.47 6.99 -3.66
CA LEU A 15 6.44 7.27 -4.72
C LEU A 15 6.30 6.29 -5.88
N SER A 16 6.16 4.99 -5.58
CA SER A 16 5.91 3.96 -6.59
C SER A 16 4.62 4.28 -7.37
N LEU A 17 3.55 4.67 -6.68
CA LEU A 17 2.27 5.02 -7.29
C LEU A 17 2.40 6.23 -8.22
N LEU A 18 3.10 7.28 -7.78
CA LEU A 18 3.38 8.46 -8.60
C LEU A 18 4.13 8.08 -9.89
N VAL A 19 5.24 7.35 -9.76
CA VAL A 19 6.07 6.94 -10.91
C VAL A 19 5.27 6.07 -11.89
N LEU A 20 4.51 5.10 -11.38
CA LEU A 20 3.72 4.19 -12.20
C LEU A 20 2.56 4.89 -12.89
N ALA A 21 1.84 5.78 -12.20
CA ALA A 21 0.74 6.54 -12.77
C ALA A 21 1.23 7.48 -13.91
N LEU A 22 2.36 8.17 -13.72
CA LEU A 22 2.96 9.01 -14.75
C LEU A 22 3.41 8.21 -15.99
N ASN A 23 3.74 6.93 -15.80
CA ASN A 23 4.19 6.03 -16.87
C ASN A 23 3.12 5.03 -17.34
N ALA A 24 1.85 5.21 -16.97
CA ALA A 24 0.79 4.23 -17.18
C ALA A 24 0.65 3.73 -18.63
N LYS A 25 0.96 4.58 -19.63
CA LYS A 25 0.91 4.23 -21.07
C LYS A 25 1.83 3.06 -21.45
N LYS A 26 2.93 2.87 -20.72
CA LYS A 26 3.91 1.77 -20.94
C LYS A 26 3.39 0.40 -20.49
N PHE A 27 2.25 0.36 -19.79
CA PHE A 27 1.66 -0.85 -19.25
C PHE A 27 0.34 -1.18 -19.96
N ASN A 28 -0.14 -2.42 -19.78
CA ASN A 28 -1.45 -2.89 -20.22
C ASN A 28 -2.54 -2.54 -19.19
N SER A 29 -3.78 -2.98 -19.43
CA SER A 29 -4.94 -2.65 -18.58
C SER A 29 -4.81 -3.10 -17.12
N ASN A 30 -3.91 -4.04 -16.80
CA ASN A 30 -3.67 -4.48 -15.42
C ASN A 30 -3.00 -3.41 -14.55
N ILE A 31 -2.41 -2.35 -15.13
CA ILE A 31 -1.81 -1.26 -14.36
C ILE A 31 -2.82 -0.59 -13.43
N ASN A 32 -4.05 -0.36 -13.89
CA ASN A 32 -5.09 0.27 -13.08
C ASN A 32 -5.48 -0.62 -11.87
N LYS A 33 -5.51 -1.95 -12.06
CA LYS A 33 -5.75 -2.90 -10.97
C LYS A 33 -4.62 -2.84 -9.94
N SER A 34 -3.37 -2.83 -10.40
CA SER A 34 -2.19 -2.70 -9.52
C SER A 34 -2.22 -1.38 -8.73
N LEU A 35 -2.49 -0.24 -9.39
CA LEU A 35 -2.58 1.07 -8.73
C LEU A 35 -3.69 1.13 -7.68
N ASN A 36 -4.87 0.56 -7.98
CA ASN A 36 -5.99 0.50 -7.03
C ASN A 36 -5.62 -0.38 -5.82
N LEU A 37 -5.08 -1.59 -6.05
CA LEU A 37 -4.62 -2.47 -4.98
C LEU A 37 -3.55 -1.81 -4.11
N MET A 38 -2.61 -1.09 -4.73
CA MET A 38 -1.57 -0.37 -3.99
C MET A 38 -2.16 0.73 -3.13
N THR A 39 -3.09 1.53 -3.68
CA THR A 39 -3.76 2.61 -2.93
C THR A 39 -4.50 2.06 -1.72
N THR A 40 -5.35 1.05 -1.92
CA THR A 40 -6.11 0.42 -0.83
C THR A 40 -5.17 -0.24 0.19
N GLY A 41 -4.12 -0.91 -0.28
CA GLY A 41 -3.09 -1.51 0.57
C GLY A 41 -2.35 -0.49 1.44
N ILE A 42 -1.93 0.66 0.86
CA ILE A 42 -1.30 1.76 1.61
C ILE A 42 -2.23 2.27 2.71
N CYS A 43 -3.49 2.52 2.38
CA CYS A 43 -4.49 3.01 3.33
C CYS A 43 -4.65 2.02 4.49
N LEU A 44 -4.93 0.75 4.22
CA LEU A 44 -5.14 -0.25 5.27
C LEU A 44 -3.87 -0.54 6.07
N PHE A 45 -2.71 -0.63 5.43
CA PHE A 45 -1.44 -0.94 6.09
C PHE A 45 -0.91 0.23 6.92
N SER A 46 -0.76 1.42 6.31
CA SER A 46 -0.07 2.54 6.96
C SER A 46 -0.96 3.24 7.98
N PHE A 47 -2.25 3.44 7.66
CA PHE A 47 -3.16 4.08 8.63
C PHE A 47 -3.45 3.19 9.83
N SER A 48 -3.46 1.84 9.68
CA SER A 48 -3.59 0.96 10.84
C SER A 48 -2.39 1.09 11.79
N ILE A 49 -1.16 1.18 11.26
CA ILE A 49 0.05 1.44 12.05
C ILE A 49 -0.03 2.81 12.77
N TYR A 50 -0.57 3.85 12.12
CA TYR A 50 -0.75 5.17 12.75
C TYR A 50 -1.71 5.11 13.93
N LEU A 51 -2.86 4.48 13.73
CA LEU A 51 -3.87 4.31 14.78
C LEU A 51 -3.33 3.47 15.95
N LEU A 52 -2.65 2.36 15.68
CA LEU A 52 -1.98 1.54 16.70
C LEU A 52 -0.87 2.32 17.45
N SER A 53 -0.16 3.22 16.77
CA SER A 53 0.83 4.08 17.41
C SER A 53 0.18 5.12 18.34
N PHE A 54 -0.99 5.64 17.95
CA PHE A 54 -1.75 6.63 18.72
C PHE A 54 -2.55 6.02 19.87
N GLN A 55 -2.90 4.72 19.79
CA GLN A 55 -3.55 3.97 20.87
C GLN A 55 -2.80 4.10 22.20
N LYS A 56 -1.45 4.10 22.18
CA LYS A 56 -0.63 4.29 23.38
C LYS A 56 -0.84 5.65 24.06
N SER A 57 -1.22 6.68 23.29
CA SER A 57 -1.45 8.04 23.79
C SER A 57 -2.89 8.27 24.25
N VAL A 58 -3.87 7.55 23.69
CA VAL A 58 -5.32 7.78 23.91
C VAL A 58 -5.94 6.75 24.87
N ASN A 59 -5.16 5.79 25.38
CA ASN A 59 -5.61 4.76 26.33
C ASN A 59 -6.84 3.96 25.84
N LEU A 60 -6.99 3.82 24.52
CA LEU A 60 -8.11 3.13 23.86
C LEU A 60 -7.64 1.81 23.26
N SER A 61 -8.32 0.69 23.56
CA SER A 61 -7.96 -0.62 23.01
C SER A 61 -8.40 -0.78 21.56
N MET A 62 -7.46 -0.63 20.64
CA MET A 62 -7.68 -0.77 19.19
C MET A 62 -7.26 -2.17 18.67
N THR A 63 -7.62 -3.22 19.40
CA THR A 63 -7.20 -4.61 19.07
C THR A 63 -7.72 -5.11 17.72
N PHE A 64 -8.86 -4.59 17.25
CA PHE A 64 -9.42 -4.91 15.93
C PHE A 64 -8.56 -4.43 14.76
N LEU A 65 -7.61 -3.51 14.99
CA LEU A 65 -6.68 -3.05 13.95
C LEU A 65 -5.53 -4.01 13.69
N GLY A 66 -5.30 -4.98 14.59
CA GLY A 66 -4.25 -5.99 14.44
C GLY A 66 -4.35 -6.77 13.12
N PRO A 67 -5.52 -7.34 12.76
CA PRO A 67 -5.72 -8.03 11.48
C PRO A 67 -5.72 -7.13 10.24
N ILE A 68 -5.98 -5.82 10.39
CA ILE A 68 -6.05 -4.89 9.26
C ILE A 68 -4.68 -4.69 8.61
N THR A 69 -3.61 -4.64 9.43
CA THR A 69 -2.25 -4.46 8.92
C THR A 69 -1.81 -5.62 7.99
N PRO A 70 -1.92 -6.91 8.36
CA PRO A 70 -1.66 -8.03 7.46
C PRO A 70 -2.49 -7.98 6.16
N ILE A 71 -3.77 -7.62 6.23
CA ILE A 71 -4.64 -7.52 5.05
C ILE A 71 -4.11 -6.44 4.09
N GLY A 72 -3.76 -5.27 4.62
CA GLY A 72 -3.11 -4.21 3.82
C GLY A 72 -1.80 -4.69 3.18
N GLY A 73 -0.99 -5.46 3.92
CA GLY A 73 0.25 -6.06 3.41
C GLY A 73 0.02 -7.03 2.25
N VAL A 74 -1.00 -7.90 2.35
CA VAL A 74 -1.39 -8.82 1.27
C VAL A 74 -1.84 -8.05 0.02
N LEU A 75 -2.58 -6.95 0.18
CA LEU A 75 -2.96 -6.09 -0.95
C LEU A 75 -1.74 -5.44 -1.61
N LEU A 76 -0.75 -5.01 -0.83
CA LEU A 76 0.50 -4.48 -1.37
C LEU A 76 1.26 -5.55 -2.17
N ILE A 77 1.39 -6.77 -1.64
CA ILE A 77 2.06 -7.88 -2.34
C ILE A 77 1.33 -8.22 -3.65
N THR A 78 0.00 -8.36 -3.61
CA THR A 78 -0.81 -8.66 -4.80
C THR A 78 -0.77 -7.53 -5.83
N SER A 79 -0.64 -6.27 -5.40
CA SER A 79 -0.41 -5.14 -6.30
C SER A 79 0.89 -5.27 -7.10
N TRP A 80 2.00 -5.64 -6.44
CA TRP A 80 3.30 -5.84 -7.12
C TRP A 80 3.26 -7.04 -8.07
N ILE A 81 2.61 -8.14 -7.70
CA ILE A 81 2.40 -9.28 -8.58
C ILE A 81 1.58 -8.87 -9.81
N THR A 82 0.51 -8.09 -9.61
CA THR A 82 -0.33 -7.58 -10.71
C THR A 82 0.44 -6.63 -11.62
N LEU A 83 1.33 -5.80 -11.04
CA LEU A 83 2.21 -4.90 -11.79
C LEU A 83 3.13 -5.68 -12.72
N PHE A 84 3.71 -6.79 -12.25
CA PHE A 84 4.59 -7.65 -13.05
C PHE A 84 3.88 -8.15 -14.31
N PHE A 85 2.62 -8.56 -14.21
CA PHE A 85 1.79 -8.96 -15.35
C PHE A 85 1.22 -7.79 -16.17
N SER A 86 1.45 -6.54 -15.76
CA SER A 86 1.01 -5.36 -16.50
C SER A 86 2.03 -4.85 -17.52
N ILE A 87 3.26 -5.36 -17.48
CA ILE A 87 4.35 -4.94 -18.39
C ILE A 87 3.99 -5.36 -19.82
N LYS A 88 3.91 -4.39 -20.73
CA LYS A 88 3.80 -4.68 -22.18
C LYS A 88 5.14 -5.20 -22.68
N LYS A 89 5.11 -6.19 -23.58
CA LYS A 89 6.31 -6.51 -24.37
C LYS A 89 6.67 -5.28 -25.19
N ILE A 90 7.96 -4.96 -25.18
CA ILE A 90 8.54 -3.96 -26.07
C ILE A 90 8.71 -4.71 -27.39
N ASP A 91 7.83 -4.40 -28.35
CA ASP A 91 7.97 -4.82 -29.75
C ASP A 91 8.91 -3.84 -30.49
#